data_AF-A0A8T4TFV2-F1
#
_entry.id   AF-A0A8T4TFV2-F1
#
_cell.length_a   1.000
_cell.length_b   1.000
_cell.length_c   1.000
_cell.angle_alpha   90.00
_cell.angle_beta   90.00
_cell.angle_gamma   90.00
#
_symmetry.space_group_name_H-M   'P 1'
#
loop_
_entity.id
_entity.type
_entity.pdbx_description
1 polymer ?
#
loop_
_entity_poly.entity_id
_entity_poly.type
_entity_poly.pdbx_seq_one_letter_code
_entity_poly.pdbx_strand_id
1 'polypeptide(L)'
;MAVRIVHDLEKTGMIIIILPCKKKGIDVKKEPKIYLTFPLREFFSKKGVEINKGALREEFFVNHLRNVCYLKGNRGEKTPDFRFKNKIIEVGGESKTRYQNPDYIAVDGLSITGNKIPLFLFGFVY
;
A
#
# COMPACT_ATOMS: atom_id res chain seq x y z
N MET A 1 -3.77 23.29 11.88
CA MET A 1 -4.04 23.56 10.46
C MET A 1 -3.79 22.34 9.58
N ALA A 2 -2.57 21.77 9.56
CA ALA A 2 -2.24 20.59 8.72
C ALA A 2 -3.12 19.34 8.96
N VAL A 3 -3.39 18.98 10.23
CA VAL A 3 -4.25 17.83 10.56
C VAL A 3 -5.66 17.96 9.98
N ARG A 4 -6.21 19.19 9.97
CA ARG A 4 -7.52 19.47 9.40
C ARG A 4 -7.52 19.30 7.88
N ILE A 5 -6.47 19.79 7.20
CA ILE A 5 -6.33 19.62 5.74
C ILE A 5 -6.26 18.14 5.36
N VAL A 6 -5.45 17.34 6.06
CA VAL A 6 -5.35 15.89 5.79
C VAL A 6 -6.71 15.22 5.96
N HIS A 7 -7.41 15.51 7.05
CA HIS A 7 -8.74 14.97 7.30
C HIS A 7 -9.76 15.41 6.23
N ASP A 8 -9.72 16.67 5.79
CA ASP A 8 -10.62 17.16 4.75
C ASP A 8 -10.31 16.52 3.39
N LEU A 9 -9.03 16.33 3.04
CA LEU A 9 -8.61 15.60 1.83
C LEU A 9 -9.05 14.13 1.87
N GLU A 10 -8.94 13.46 3.02
CA GLU A 10 -9.42 12.09 3.20
C GLU A 10 -10.94 12.01 2.98
N LYS A 11 -11.71 12.95 3.57
CA LYS A 11 -13.16 13.03 3.38
C LYS A 11 -13.57 13.25 1.93
N THR A 12 -12.80 14.02 1.18
CA THR A 12 -13.04 14.22 -0.27
C THR A 12 -12.63 13.03 -1.14
N GLY A 13 -11.96 12.02 -0.57
CA GLY A 13 -11.42 10.89 -1.33
C GLY A 13 -10.19 11.24 -2.18
N MET A 14 -9.48 12.33 -1.87
CA MET A 14 -8.22 12.69 -2.56
C MET A 14 -7.02 11.94 -2.00
N ILE A 15 -7.11 11.48 -0.75
CA ILE A 15 -6.07 10.66 -0.13
C ILE A 15 -6.70 9.47 0.57
N ILE A 16 -5.92 8.40 0.69
CA ILE A 16 -6.25 7.23 1.50
C ILE A 16 -5.28 7.17 2.66
N ILE A 17 -5.82 7.02 3.87
CA ILE A 17 -5.06 6.85 5.09
C ILE A 17 -5.03 5.36 5.46
N ILE A 18 -3.84 4.78 5.53
CA ILE A 18 -3.62 3.41 5.98
C ILE A 18 -2.90 3.43 7.32
N LEU A 19 -3.54 2.84 8.33
CA LEU A 19 -3.00 2.74 9.68
C LEU A 19 -2.14 1.47 9.86
N PRO A 20 -1.19 1.48 10.82
CA PRO A 20 -0.45 0.27 11.14
C PRO A 20 -1.41 -0.79 11.68
N CYS A 21 -1.15 -2.04 11.36
CA CYS A 21 -1.92 -3.14 11.91
C CYS A 21 -1.79 -3.18 13.43
N LYS A 22 -2.93 -3.26 14.13
CA LYS A 22 -2.95 -3.47 15.59
C LYS A 22 -2.20 -4.75 15.94
N LYS A 23 -1.23 -4.65 16.85
CA LYS A 23 -0.62 -5.81 17.52
C LYS A 23 -1.36 -6.01 18.85
N LYS A 24 -1.70 -7.26 19.21
CA LYS A 24 -2.32 -7.54 20.52
C LYS A 24 -1.40 -7.00 21.62
N GLY A 25 -1.94 -6.17 22.50
CA GLY A 25 -1.22 -5.65 23.68
C GLY A 25 -0.18 -4.55 23.42
N ILE A 26 -0.03 -4.05 22.19
CA ILE A 26 0.90 -2.95 21.87
C ILE A 26 0.12 -1.82 21.22
N ASP A 27 0.10 -0.66 21.88
CA ASP A 27 -0.44 0.56 21.30
C ASP A 27 0.58 1.09 20.29
N VAL A 28 0.47 0.60 19.05
CA VAL A 28 1.35 1.05 17.97
C VAL A 28 1.05 2.53 17.75
N LYS A 29 2.04 3.41 18.00
CA LYS A 29 1.93 4.83 17.64
C LYS A 29 1.41 4.92 16.21
N LYS A 30 0.18 5.44 16.07
CA LYS A 30 -0.65 5.44 14.86
C LYS A 30 -0.12 6.41 13.82
N GLU A 31 1.11 6.22 13.39
CA GLU A 31 1.66 6.99 12.28
C GLU A 31 1.03 6.46 10.99
N PRO A 32 0.16 7.23 10.32
CA PRO A 32 -0.49 6.78 9.11
C PRO A 32 0.48 6.78 7.94
N LYS A 33 0.31 5.84 7.01
CA LYS A 33 0.76 6.03 5.64
C LYS A 33 -0.35 6.77 4.87
N ILE A 34 0.04 7.80 4.13
CA ILE A 34 -0.88 8.61 3.32
C ILE A 34 -0.57 8.33 1.84
N TYR A 35 -1.58 7.88 1.11
CA TYR A 35 -1.50 7.55 -0.30
C TYR A 35 -2.38 8.49 -1.12
N LEU A 36 -1.94 8.85 -2.32
CA LEU A 36 -2.77 9.60 -3.24
C LEU A 36 -3.80 8.67 -3.88
N THR A 37 -5.02 9.16 -4.09
CA THR A 37 -5.99 8.42 -4.89
C THR A 37 -5.73 8.58 -6.38
N PHE A 38 -6.17 7.60 -7.17
CA PHE A 38 -6.02 7.67 -8.62
C PHE A 38 -6.90 8.79 -9.21
N PRO A 39 -6.42 9.62 -10.16
CA PRO A 39 -5.09 9.62 -10.81
C PRO A 39 -4.13 10.73 -10.32
N LEU A 40 -4.20 11.15 -9.05
CA LEU A 40 -3.52 12.37 -8.58
C LEU A 40 -1.99 12.35 -8.75
N ARG A 41 -1.34 11.18 -8.62
CA ARG A 41 0.12 11.09 -8.83
C ARG A 41 0.53 11.46 -10.26
N GLU A 42 -0.26 11.04 -11.24
CA GLU A 42 -0.03 11.38 -12.65
C GLU A 42 -0.23 12.88 -12.90
N PHE A 43 -1.22 13.49 -12.23
CA PHE A 43 -1.42 14.93 -12.28
C PHE A 43 -0.18 15.70 -11.77
N PHE A 44 0.40 15.30 -10.63
CA PHE A 44 1.62 15.91 -10.10
C PHE A 44 2.84 15.66 -10.99
N SER A 45 2.91 14.51 -11.67
CA SER A 45 3.98 14.23 -12.62
C SER A 45 4.01 15.23 -13.77
N LYS A 46 2.84 15.59 -14.31
CA LYS A 46 2.71 16.65 -15.33
C LYS A 46 3.12 18.04 -14.82
N LYS A 47 3.28 18.22 -13.51
CA LYS A 47 3.81 19.44 -12.86
C LYS A 47 5.29 19.33 -12.49
N GLY A 48 5.99 18.29 -12.97
CA GLY A 48 7.42 18.11 -12.76
C GLY A 48 7.79 17.28 -11.53
N VAL A 49 6.82 16.64 -10.85
CA VAL A 49 7.11 15.74 -9.73
C VAL A 49 7.54 14.37 -10.25
N GLU A 50 8.65 13.84 -9.75
CA GLU A 50 9.12 12.51 -10.14
C GLU A 50 8.15 11.42 -9.67
N ILE A 51 7.86 10.46 -10.57
CA ILE A 51 7.04 9.30 -10.25
C ILE A 51 7.89 8.21 -9.59
N ASN A 52 7.62 7.94 -8.32
CA ASN A 52 8.10 6.73 -7.68
C ASN A 52 7.21 5.54 -8.07
N LYS A 53 7.76 4.60 -8.86
CA LYS A 53 7.03 3.39 -9.32
C LYS A 53 6.59 2.48 -8.16
N GLY A 54 7.35 2.41 -7.07
CA GLY A 54 6.95 1.66 -5.87
C GLY A 54 5.69 2.26 -5.24
N ALA A 55 5.68 3.58 -5.06
CA ALA A 55 4.51 4.30 -4.57
C ALA A 55 3.28 4.09 -5.46
N LEU A 56 3.42 4.14 -6.79
CA LEU A 56 2.30 3.86 -7.71
C LEU A 56 1.69 2.47 -7.51
N ARG A 57 2.52 1.44 -7.28
CA ARG A 57 2.02 0.07 -7.06
C ARG A 57 1.27 -0.04 -5.75
N GLU A 58 1.84 0.51 -4.68
CA GLU A 58 1.20 0.55 -3.36
C GLU A 58 -0.11 1.35 -3.43
N GLU A 59 -0.11 2.51 -4.11
CA GLU A 59 -1.32 3.32 -4.35
C GLU A 59 -2.37 2.52 -5.11
N PHE A 60 -2.02 1.88 -6.22
CA PHE A 60 -2.95 1.02 -6.95
C PHE A 60 -3.56 -0.03 -6.03
N PHE A 61 -2.73 -0.72 -5.24
CA PHE A 61 -3.19 -1.75 -4.32
C PHE A 61 -4.18 -1.22 -3.27
N VAL A 62 -3.85 -0.12 -2.58
CA VAL A 62 -4.71 0.42 -1.50
C VAL A 62 -5.94 1.16 -2.03
N ASN A 63 -5.94 1.64 -3.28
CA ASN A 63 -7.11 2.23 -3.91
C ASN A 63 -8.20 1.20 -4.23
N HIS A 64 -7.83 -0.06 -4.48
CA HIS A 64 -8.79 -1.11 -4.86
C HIS A 64 -9.12 -2.10 -3.73
N LEU A 65 -8.41 -2.05 -2.61
CA LEU A 65 -8.68 -2.90 -1.45
C LEU A 65 -9.09 -2.09 -0.23
N ARG A 66 -10.25 -2.44 0.34
CA ARG A 66 -10.72 -1.91 1.63
C ARG A 66 -10.17 -2.73 2.79
N ASN A 67 -10.18 -2.16 4.00
CA ASN A 67 -9.79 -2.86 5.25
C ASN A 67 -8.35 -3.41 5.24
N VAL A 68 -7.43 -2.65 4.62
CA VAL A 68 -6.00 -2.93 4.63
C VAL A 68 -5.32 -2.18 5.77
N CYS A 69 -4.32 -2.79 6.39
CA CYS A 69 -3.40 -2.12 7.30
C CYS A 69 -1.96 -2.42 6.88
N TYR A 70 -1.02 -1.52 7.20
CA TYR A 70 0.40 -1.77 6.89
C TYR A 70 1.11 -2.47 8.05
N LEU A 71 2.10 -3.31 7.75
CA LEU A 71 2.92 -3.94 8.78
C LEU A 71 4.05 -2.99 9.20
N LYS A 72 4.12 -2.70 10.50
CA LYS A 72 5.21 -1.89 11.08
C LYS A 72 6.27 -2.81 11.70
N GLY A 73 7.44 -2.83 11.08
CA GLY A 73 8.66 -3.44 11.62
C GLY A 73 9.32 -2.59 12.70
N ASN A 74 10.27 -3.18 13.42
CA ASN A 74 11.18 -2.43 14.27
C ASN A 74 12.24 -1.69 13.41
N ARG A 75 12.98 -0.74 14.00
CA ARG A 75 13.97 0.04 13.26
C ARG A 75 15.03 -0.88 12.62
N GLY A 76 15.15 -0.83 11.29
CA GLY A 76 16.06 -1.67 10.51
C GLY A 76 15.47 -3.02 10.06
N GLU A 77 14.29 -3.39 10.55
CA GLU A 77 13.58 -4.58 10.11
C GLU A 77 12.73 -4.25 8.87
N LYS A 78 13.00 -4.96 7.78
CA LYS A 78 12.14 -4.93 6.59
C LYS A 78 10.93 -5.83 6.86
N THR A 79 9.73 -5.29 6.82
CA THR A 79 8.49 -6.09 6.91
C THR A 79 7.76 -6.11 5.59
N PRO A 80 6.94 -7.13 5.30
CA PRO A 80 6.06 -7.07 4.15
C PRO A 80 5.12 -5.86 4.23
N ASP A 81 4.62 -5.38 3.10
CA ASP A 81 3.95 -4.08 3.08
C ASP A 81 2.61 -4.05 3.84
N PHE A 82 1.73 -5.01 3.58
CA PHE A 82 0.33 -4.94 3.98
C PHE A 82 -0.21 -6.22 4.59
N ARG A 83 -1.30 -6.07 5.34
CA ARG A 83 -2.20 -7.15 5.74
C ARG A 83 -3.61 -6.83 5.28
N PHE A 84 -4.21 -7.77 4.58
CA PHE A 84 -5.63 -7.78 4.23
C PHE A 84 -6.27 -9.01 4.88
N LYS A 85 -7.21 -8.78 5.80
CA LYS A 85 -7.78 -9.85 6.65
C LYS A 85 -6.67 -10.64 7.36
N ASN A 86 -6.54 -11.93 7.06
CA ASN A 86 -5.53 -12.85 7.60
C ASN A 86 -4.37 -13.11 6.64
N LYS A 87 -4.27 -12.36 5.54
CA LYS A 87 -3.21 -12.53 4.52
C LYS A 87 -2.21 -11.39 4.55
N ILE A 88 -0.94 -11.74 4.51
CA ILE A 88 0.20 -10.83 4.39
C ILE A 88 0.56 -10.69 2.92
N ILE A 89 0.59 -9.45 2.44
CA ILE A 89 0.79 -9.14 1.02
C ILE A 89 1.96 -8.16 0.91
N GLU A 90 2.94 -8.53 0.07
CA GLU A 90 4.00 -7.64 -0.39
C GLU A 90 3.64 -7.07 -1.75
N VAL A 91 3.89 -5.80 -2.00
CA VAL A 91 3.64 -5.13 -3.28
C VAL A 91 4.97 -4.72 -3.91
N GLY A 92 5.22 -5.10 -5.15
CA GLY A 92 6.51 -4.83 -5.77
C GLY A 92 6.58 -5.01 -7.28
N GLY A 93 7.77 -4.77 -7.82
CA GLY A 93 8.04 -5.07 -9.23
C GLY A 93 8.14 -6.58 -9.49
N GLU A 94 8.21 -6.96 -10.76
CA GLU A 94 8.26 -8.36 -11.21
C GLU A 94 9.39 -9.19 -10.56
N SER A 95 10.55 -8.57 -10.34
CA SER A 95 11.74 -9.20 -9.73
C SER A 95 11.67 -9.32 -8.21
N LYS A 96 10.60 -8.85 -7.56
CA LYS A 96 10.47 -8.90 -6.11
C LYS A 96 10.45 -10.36 -5.62
N THR A 97 11.31 -10.65 -4.66
CA THR A 97 11.49 -11.98 -4.07
C THR A 97 10.82 -12.08 -2.69
N ARG A 98 10.68 -13.32 -2.19
CA ARG A 98 10.11 -13.62 -0.87
C ARG A 98 11.04 -13.15 0.24
N TYR A 99 10.89 -11.90 0.69
CA TYR A 99 11.53 -11.41 1.90
C TYR A 99 10.52 -11.47 3.06
N GLN A 100 10.88 -12.11 4.17
CA GLN A 100 9.99 -12.39 5.32
C GLN A 100 8.72 -13.21 5.02
N ASN A 101 8.72 -14.01 3.93
CA ASN A 101 7.67 -15.00 3.62
C ASN A 101 6.23 -14.44 3.66
N PRO A 102 5.89 -13.42 2.84
CA PRO A 102 4.49 -13.00 2.70
C PRO A 102 3.63 -14.15 2.14
N ASP A 103 2.33 -14.16 2.44
CA ASP A 103 1.40 -15.12 1.85
C ASP A 103 1.34 -14.93 0.34
N TYR A 104 1.30 -13.67 -0.12
CA TYR A 104 1.26 -13.31 -1.55
C TYR A 104 2.20 -12.15 -1.89
N ILE A 105 2.67 -12.12 -3.13
CA ILE A 105 3.44 -11.00 -3.69
C ILE A 105 2.65 -10.44 -4.88
N ALA A 106 2.09 -9.25 -4.72
CA ALA A 106 1.45 -8.51 -5.79
C ALA A 106 2.52 -7.88 -6.69
N VAL A 107 2.62 -8.33 -7.94
CA VAL A 107 3.69 -7.95 -8.87
C VAL A 107 3.17 -7.39 -10.18
N ASP A 108 3.94 -6.51 -10.82
CA ASP A 108 3.70 -6.15 -12.22
C ASP A 108 3.74 -7.39 -13.14
N GLY A 109 3.10 -7.29 -14.31
CA GLY A 109 3.10 -8.33 -15.33
C GLY A 109 2.02 -9.40 -15.11
N LEU A 110 2.26 -10.61 -15.63
CA LEU A 110 1.31 -11.73 -15.63
C LEU A 110 1.79 -12.93 -14.77
N SER A 111 2.82 -12.74 -13.96
CA SER A 111 3.44 -13.84 -13.21
C SER A 111 2.51 -14.40 -12.14
N ILE A 112 2.21 -15.70 -12.25
CA ILE A 112 1.43 -16.48 -11.28
C ILE A 112 2.27 -17.58 -10.60
N THR A 113 3.59 -17.51 -10.72
CA THR A 113 4.48 -18.56 -10.18
C THR A 113 4.62 -18.45 -8.67
N GLY A 114 4.54 -19.59 -7.99
CA GLY A 114 4.64 -19.66 -6.53
C GLY A 114 3.47 -18.95 -5.85
N ASN A 115 3.76 -17.83 -5.18
CA ASN A 115 2.74 -17.01 -4.49
C ASN A 115 2.62 -15.60 -5.08
N LYS A 116 3.06 -15.43 -6.33
CA LYS A 116 2.88 -14.17 -7.05
C LYS A 116 1.44 -14.04 -7.54
N ILE A 117 0.91 -12.83 -7.45
CA ILE A 117 -0.39 -12.43 -8.02
C ILE A 117 -0.13 -11.21 -8.89
N PRO A 118 -0.59 -11.19 -10.15
CA PRO A 118 -0.55 -9.98 -10.95
C PRO A 118 -1.28 -8.82 -10.27
N LEU A 119 -0.58 -7.70 -10.07
CA LEU A 119 -1.05 -6.55 -9.30
C LEU A 119 -2.36 -5.99 -9.86
N PHE A 120 -2.53 -5.98 -11.18
CA PHE A 120 -3.74 -5.46 -11.81
C PHE A 120 -5.00 -6.26 -11.43
N LEU A 121 -4.88 -7.53 -11.00
CA LEU A 121 -6.04 -8.33 -10.58
C LEU A 121 -6.73 -7.76 -9.34
N PHE A 122 -6.01 -7.01 -8.50
CA PHE A 122 -6.61 -6.33 -7.35
C PHE A 122 -7.61 -5.24 -7.76
N GLY A 123 -7.56 -4.76 -9.00
CA GLY A 123 -8.54 -3.82 -9.56
C GLY A 123 -9.93 -4.41 -9.84
N PHE A 124 -10.08 -5.74 -9.76
CA PHE A 124 -11.36 -6.44 -9.98
C PHE A 124 -12.02 -6.93 -8.68
N VAL A 125 -11.52 -6.46 -7.53
CA VAL A 125 -12.12 -6.77 -6.23
C VAL A 125 -13.31 -5.82 -6.01
N TYR A 126 -14.53 -6.37 -6.09
CA TYR A 126 -15.80 -5.64 -5.88
C TYR A 126 -16.11 -5.43 -4.39
#